data_AF-A6JP54-F1
#
_entry.id   AF-A6JP54-F1
#
_cell.length_a   1.000
_cell.length_b   1.000
_cell.length_c   1.000
_cell.angle_alpha   90.00
_cell.angle_beta   90.00
_cell.angle_gamma   90.00
#
_symmetry.space_group_name_H-M   'P 1'
#
loop_
_entity.id
_entity.type
_entity.pdbx_description
1 polymer ?
#
loop_
_entity_poly.entity_id
_entity_poly.type
_entity_poly.pdbx_seq_one_letter_code
_entity_poly.pdbx_strand_id
1 'polypeptide(L)'
;MAEAQLVVSDGNQKLFPCEVCGRCFATDVLERHGPICIKLFNKKRKPFNSLKQRLQGTDIPTVSKAPQSKAQPMRKSNWRQQHEDFINAIRLAKQCTLALKEGQPLPPPPPPTINPDYIQCPYCMRRFNETAAQRHINFCKNQTSRRVFDSNQMAARLAARAQGKAPASPKK
;
A
#
# COMPACT_ATOMS: atom_id res chain seq x y z
N MET A 1 -23.75 28.01 36.29
CA MET A 1 -24.28 28.65 35.07
C MET A 1 -23.10 28.75 34.10
N ALA A 2 -22.98 27.84 33.14
CA ALA A 2 -21.83 27.80 32.22
C ALA A 2 -22.12 28.67 31.00
N GLU A 3 -21.34 29.74 30.86
CA GLU A 3 -21.44 30.77 29.84
C GLU A 3 -20.94 30.22 28.49
N ALA A 4 -21.86 30.05 27.54
CA ALA A 4 -21.54 29.57 26.19
C ALA A 4 -20.80 30.66 25.42
N GLN A 5 -19.50 30.45 25.18
CA GLN A 5 -18.64 31.33 24.40
C GLN A 5 -19.19 31.54 22.98
N LEU A 6 -19.59 32.78 22.71
CA LEU A 6 -19.98 33.26 21.40
C LEU A 6 -18.71 33.46 20.55
N VAL A 7 -18.53 32.62 19.54
CA VAL A 7 -17.48 32.80 18.53
C VAL A 7 -18.02 33.72 17.44
N VAL A 8 -17.44 34.91 17.32
CA VAL A 8 -17.82 35.93 16.33
C VAL A 8 -16.94 35.74 15.09
N SER A 9 -17.55 35.59 13.92
CA SER A 9 -16.85 35.70 12.63
C SER A 9 -17.74 36.43 11.62
N ASP A 10 -17.15 37.48 11.05
CA ASP A 10 -17.55 38.35 9.94
C ASP A 10 -18.98 38.24 9.39
N GLY A 11 -19.78 39.28 9.66
CA GLY A 11 -21.06 39.55 8.97
C GLY A 11 -22.32 39.40 9.82
N ASN A 12 -22.43 40.15 10.91
CA ASN A 12 -23.67 40.56 11.62
C ASN A 12 -24.82 39.53 11.74
N GLN A 13 -24.53 38.24 11.94
CA GLN A 13 -25.53 37.24 12.34
C GLN A 13 -24.98 36.42 13.51
N LYS A 14 -25.69 36.44 14.64
CA LYS A 14 -25.33 35.68 15.84
C LYS A 14 -25.51 34.19 15.54
N LEU A 15 -24.41 33.45 15.48
CA LEU A 15 -24.40 32.01 15.26
C LEU A 15 -24.47 31.27 16.59
N PHE A 16 -25.26 30.19 16.63
CA PHE A 16 -25.45 29.35 17.81
C PHE A 16 -25.14 27.88 17.48
N PRO A 17 -24.44 27.15 18.37
CA PRO A 17 -24.13 25.74 18.14
C PRO A 17 -25.37 24.84 18.32
N CYS A 18 -25.49 23.83 17.47
CA CYS A 18 -26.48 22.76 17.65
C CYS A 18 -26.05 21.82 18.78
N GLU A 19 -26.95 21.54 19.72
CA GLU A 19 -26.70 20.66 20.88
C GLU A 19 -26.33 19.21 20.52
N VAL A 20 -26.71 18.76 19.31
CA VAL A 20 -26.53 17.37 18.88
C VAL A 20 -25.26 17.17 18.06
N CYS A 21 -24.99 18.05 17.09
CA CYS A 21 -23.85 17.90 16.17
C CYS A 21 -22.75 18.94 16.34
N GLY A 22 -22.93 19.93 17.21
CA GLY A 22 -21.93 20.97 17.51
C GLY A 22 -21.67 21.99 16.39
N ARG A 23 -22.39 21.90 15.26
CA ARG A 23 -22.25 22.88 14.16
C ARG A 23 -22.97 24.19 14.50
N CYS A 24 -22.38 25.32 14.14
CA CYS A 24 -22.93 26.65 14.39
C CYS A 24 -23.81 27.13 13.23
N PHE A 25 -24.99 27.67 13.54
CA PHE A 25 -25.97 28.16 12.57
C PHE A 25 -26.56 29.50 13.00
N ALA A 26 -27.03 30.30 12.04
CA ALA A 26 -27.89 31.45 12.33
C ALA A 26 -29.21 30.97 12.96
N THR A 27 -29.92 31.84 13.67
CA THR A 27 -31.11 31.48 14.46
C THR A 27 -32.21 30.82 13.63
N ASP A 28 -32.48 31.36 12.44
CA ASP A 28 -33.48 30.87 11.48
C ASP A 28 -33.12 29.48 10.90
N VAL A 29 -31.83 29.22 10.70
CA VAL A 29 -31.32 27.94 10.23
C VAL A 29 -31.31 26.91 11.36
N LEU A 30 -30.97 27.34 12.58
CA LEU A 30 -30.93 26.46 13.75
C LEU A 30 -32.32 25.91 14.09
N GLU A 31 -33.36 26.73 13.97
CA GLU A 31 -34.76 26.33 14.17
C GLU A 31 -35.16 25.17 13.24
N ARG A 32 -34.75 25.22 11.97
CA ARG A 32 -35.00 24.14 11.00
C ARG A 32 -34.03 22.95 11.18
N HIS A 33 -32.79 23.23 11.56
CA HIS A 33 -31.74 22.22 11.71
C HIS A 33 -31.98 21.31 12.92
N GLY A 34 -32.34 21.88 14.08
CA GLY A 34 -32.54 21.16 15.35
C GLY A 34 -33.37 19.87 15.22
N PRO A 35 -34.63 19.93 14.75
CA PRO A 35 -35.48 18.74 14.67
C PRO A 35 -34.97 17.70 13.65
N ILE A 36 -34.28 18.12 12.58
CA ILE A 36 -33.71 17.21 11.57
C ILE A 36 -32.46 16.54 12.12
N CYS A 37 -31.60 17.30 12.78
CA CYS A 37 -30.36 16.83 13.38
C CYS A 37 -30.63 15.76 14.44
N ILE A 38 -31.59 15.98 15.34
CA ILE A 38 -32.01 14.99 16.34
C ILE A 38 -32.49 13.70 15.67
N LYS A 39 -33.36 13.81 14.65
CA LYS A 39 -33.90 12.64 13.92
C LYS A 39 -32.79 11.85 13.21
N LEU A 40 -31.80 12.52 12.64
CA LEU A 40 -30.71 11.86 11.91
C LEU A 40 -29.66 11.26 12.86
N PHE A 41 -29.35 11.94 13.96
CA PHE A 41 -28.34 11.51 14.92
C PHE A 41 -28.78 10.25 15.69
N ASN A 42 -30.05 10.18 16.09
CA ASN A 42 -30.60 9.02 16.78
C ASN A 42 -30.87 7.83 15.84
N LYS A 43 -30.88 8.04 14.52
CA LYS A 43 -31.12 6.98 13.54
C LYS A 43 -29.82 6.27 13.17
N LYS A 44 -29.58 5.10 13.77
CA LYS A 44 -28.51 4.19 13.32
C LYS A 44 -28.79 3.73 11.88
N ARG A 45 -28.05 4.29 10.91
CA ARG A 45 -28.13 3.84 9.51
C ARG A 45 -27.59 2.42 9.42
N LYS A 46 -28.27 1.57 8.63
CA LYS A 46 -27.77 0.23 8.35
C LYS A 46 -26.43 0.36 7.61
N PRO A 47 -25.39 -0.40 8.00
CA PRO A 47 -24.14 -0.44 7.26
C PRO A 47 -24.40 -0.71 5.78
N PHE A 48 -23.82 0.12 4.93
CA PHE A 48 -23.99 0.00 3.51
C PHE A 48 -23.30 -1.27 3.00
N ASN A 49 -24.06 -2.19 2.42
CA ASN A 49 -23.52 -3.42 1.86
C ASN A 49 -23.37 -3.28 0.34
N SER A 50 -22.12 -3.06 -0.11
CA SER A 50 -21.79 -2.82 -1.51
C SER A 50 -22.10 -4.00 -2.43
N LEU A 51 -22.08 -5.24 -1.91
CA LEU A 51 -22.49 -6.43 -2.65
C LEU A 51 -24.00 -6.40 -2.87
N LYS A 52 -24.77 -6.11 -1.82
CA LYS A 52 -26.23 -6.03 -1.91
C LYS A 52 -26.67 -4.93 -2.88
N GLN A 53 -26.05 -3.74 -2.86
CA GLN A 53 -26.39 -2.69 -3.82
C GLN A 53 -26.02 -3.08 -5.26
N ARG A 54 -24.88 -3.74 -5.48
CA ARG A 54 -24.49 -4.20 -6.82
C ARG A 54 -25.42 -5.28 -7.40
N LEU A 55 -26.03 -6.08 -6.53
CA LEU A 55 -26.96 -7.15 -6.93
C LEU A 55 -28.41 -6.67 -7.06
N GLN A 56 -28.76 -5.49 -6.54
CA GLN A 56 -30.10 -4.93 -6.71
C GLN A 56 -30.30 -4.52 -8.18
N GLY A 57 -31.27 -5.15 -8.85
CA GLY A 57 -31.62 -4.84 -10.25
C GLY A 57 -30.85 -5.66 -11.30
N THR A 58 -30.06 -6.65 -10.90
CA THR A 58 -29.42 -7.60 -11.82
C THR A 58 -30.03 -8.99 -11.63
N ASP A 59 -30.49 -9.64 -12.71
CA ASP A 59 -30.97 -11.04 -12.72
C ASP A 59 -29.84 -12.07 -12.59
N ILE A 60 -28.68 -11.67 -12.06
CA ILE A 60 -27.53 -12.55 -11.89
C ILE A 60 -27.77 -13.39 -10.64
N PRO A 61 -27.98 -14.71 -10.76
CA PRO A 61 -28.09 -15.59 -9.60
C PRO A 61 -26.83 -15.42 -8.76
N THR A 62 -27.02 -15.28 -7.44
CA THR A 62 -25.96 -15.09 -6.47
C THR A 62 -24.83 -16.07 -6.76
N VAL A 63 -23.70 -15.57 -7.30
CA VAL A 63 -22.48 -16.38 -7.38
C VAL A 63 -22.20 -16.76 -5.94
N SER A 64 -22.38 -18.05 -5.65
CA SER A 64 -22.15 -18.69 -4.37
C SER A 64 -20.89 -18.08 -3.77
N LYS A 65 -21.02 -17.52 -2.55
CA LYS A 65 -19.89 -17.01 -1.77
C LYS A 65 -18.74 -17.97 -1.97
N ALA A 66 -17.66 -17.50 -2.60
CA ALA A 66 -16.45 -18.29 -2.71
C ALA A 66 -16.15 -18.83 -1.30
N PRO A 67 -15.82 -20.14 -1.16
CA PRO A 67 -15.57 -20.73 0.13
C PRO A 67 -14.58 -19.83 0.85
N GLN A 68 -14.93 -19.41 2.07
CA GLN A 68 -14.08 -18.53 2.85
C GLN A 68 -12.69 -19.15 2.82
N SER A 69 -11.75 -18.45 2.19
CA SER A 69 -10.37 -18.91 2.08
C SER A 69 -9.95 -19.29 3.48
N LYS A 70 -9.58 -20.56 3.69
CA LYS A 70 -9.09 -21.07 4.99
C LYS A 70 -8.24 -19.97 5.60
N ALA A 71 -8.54 -19.60 6.86
CA ALA A 71 -7.85 -18.53 7.56
C ALA A 71 -6.34 -18.73 7.39
N GLN A 72 -5.76 -17.99 6.44
CA GLN A 72 -4.33 -18.01 6.24
C GLN A 72 -3.76 -17.51 7.56
N PRO A 73 -2.74 -18.17 8.13
CA PRO A 73 -2.11 -17.70 9.35
C PRO A 73 -1.79 -16.21 9.14
N MET A 74 -2.37 -15.35 9.98
CA MET A 74 -2.17 -13.91 9.88
C MET A 74 -0.67 -13.66 9.89
N ARG A 75 -0.13 -13.31 8.72
CA ARG A 75 1.29 -12.99 8.58
C ARG A 75 1.53 -11.80 9.49
N LYS A 76 2.39 -11.99 10.48
CA LYS A 76 2.76 -10.93 11.41
C LYS A 76 3.47 -9.87 10.58
N SER A 77 2.76 -8.81 10.23
CA SER A 77 3.31 -7.74 9.41
C SER A 77 4.39 -7.04 10.21
N ASN A 78 5.61 -7.04 9.68
CA ASN A 78 6.75 -6.39 10.31
C ASN A 78 6.81 -4.88 10.04
N TRP A 79 5.64 -4.23 9.95
CA TRP A 79 5.52 -2.85 9.49
C TRP A 79 6.23 -1.85 10.40
N ARG A 80 6.26 -2.10 11.72
CA ARG A 80 6.93 -1.22 12.68
C ARG A 80 8.43 -1.17 12.42
N GLN A 81 9.05 -2.33 12.21
CA GLN A 81 10.47 -2.42 11.89
C GLN A 81 10.75 -1.80 10.52
N GLN A 82 9.96 -2.12 9.49
CA GLN A 82 10.12 -1.52 8.15
C GLN A 82 9.99 0.01 8.18
N HIS A 83 9.06 0.54 8.99
CA HIS A 83 8.89 1.97 9.17
C HIS A 83 10.09 2.59 9.88
N GLU A 84 10.56 1.98 10.97
CA GLU A 84 11.72 2.45 11.72
C GLU A 84 12.99 2.43 10.85
N ASP A 85 13.23 1.34 10.13
CA ASP A 85 14.34 1.20 9.20
C ASP A 85 14.33 2.29 8.13
N PHE A 86 13.15 2.59 7.57
CA PHE A 86 12.98 3.67 6.61
C PHE A 86 13.28 5.05 7.19
N ILE A 87 12.75 5.35 8.38
CA ILE A 87 13.01 6.61 9.08
C ILE A 87 14.51 6.76 9.39
N ASN A 88 15.16 5.70 9.85
CA ASN A 88 16.59 5.69 10.13
C ASN A 88 17.40 5.88 8.85
N ALA A 89 17.05 5.23 7.74
CA ALA A 89 17.70 5.44 6.44
C ALA A 89 17.63 6.91 5.97
N ILE A 90 16.48 7.57 6.15
CA ILE A 90 16.33 9.00 5.83
C ILE A 90 17.22 9.87 6.73
N ARG A 91 17.25 9.60 8.04
CA ARG A 91 18.07 10.36 9.00
C ARG A 91 19.56 10.23 8.66
N LEU A 92 20.02 9.02 8.40
CA LEU A 92 21.41 8.75 8.01
C LEU A 92 21.76 9.46 6.69
N ALA A 93 20.88 9.41 5.69
CA ALA A 93 21.09 10.12 4.43
C ALA A 93 21.28 11.63 4.63
N LYS A 94 20.45 12.26 5.48
CA LYS A 94 20.60 13.68 5.82
C LYS A 94 21.92 13.98 6.54
N GLN A 95 22.34 13.13 7.48
CA GLN A 95 23.63 13.27 8.16
C GLN A 95 24.80 13.18 7.18
N CYS A 96 24.77 12.24 6.24
CA CYS A 96 25.78 12.15 5.18
C CYS A 96 25.84 13.44 4.34
N THR A 97 24.68 14.02 3.98
CA THR A 97 24.64 15.29 3.23
C THR A 97 25.24 16.45 4.02
N LEU A 98 25.01 16.52 5.34
CA LEU A 98 25.60 17.54 6.21
C LEU A 98 27.12 17.36 6.34
N ALA A 99 27.59 16.14 6.57
CA ALA A 99 29.02 15.83 6.67
C ALA A 99 29.79 16.22 5.40
N LEU A 100 29.20 15.97 4.21
CA LEU A 100 29.77 16.42 2.94
C LEU A 100 29.86 17.95 2.83
N LYS A 101 28.86 18.66 3.34
CA LYS A 101 28.82 20.13 3.31
C LYS A 101 29.84 20.74 4.28
N GLU A 102 30.03 20.12 5.44
CA GLU A 102 30.95 20.57 6.49
C GLU A 102 32.40 20.09 6.29
N GLY A 103 32.65 19.28 5.25
CA GLY A 103 33.99 18.73 4.96
C GLY A 103 34.47 17.68 5.96
N GLN A 104 33.56 17.12 6.77
CA GLN A 104 33.84 16.04 7.70
C GLN A 104 33.86 14.68 6.98
N PRO A 105 34.64 13.70 7.45
CA PRO A 105 34.70 12.38 6.84
C PRO A 105 33.31 11.72 6.89
N LEU A 106 32.95 11.07 5.78
CA LEU A 106 31.67 10.37 5.67
C LEU A 106 31.56 9.29 6.75
N PRO A 107 30.41 9.19 7.45
CA PRO A 107 30.17 8.06 8.33
C PRO A 107 30.20 6.75 7.53
N PRO A 108 30.72 5.66 8.10
CA PRO A 108 30.77 4.38 7.42
C PRO A 108 29.36 3.94 7.00
N PRO A 109 29.21 3.31 5.81
CA PRO A 109 27.90 2.92 5.30
C PRO A 109 27.21 2.00 6.31
N PRO A 110 25.91 2.22 6.61
CA PRO A 110 25.20 1.37 7.54
C PRO A 110 25.19 -0.09 7.04
N PRO A 111 25.28 -1.07 7.95
CA PRO A 111 25.22 -2.47 7.56
C PRO A 111 23.89 -2.76 6.83
N PRO A 112 23.88 -3.66 5.83
CA PRO A 112 22.66 -3.98 5.10
C PRO A 112 21.58 -4.50 6.04
N THR A 113 20.46 -3.77 6.15
CA THR A 113 19.30 -4.24 6.90
C THR A 113 18.71 -5.46 6.20
N ILE A 114 18.87 -6.62 6.83
CA ILE A 114 18.36 -7.88 6.31
C ILE A 114 16.89 -7.99 6.70
N ASN A 115 16.00 -7.86 5.71
CA ASN A 115 14.58 -8.14 5.92
C ASN A 115 14.40 -9.63 6.30
N PRO A 116 13.81 -9.94 7.47
CA PRO A 116 13.65 -11.32 7.93
C PRO A 116 12.67 -12.14 7.08
N ASP A 117 11.81 -11.47 6.30
CA ASP A 117 10.80 -12.11 5.43
C ASP A 117 11.37 -12.67 4.10
N TYR A 118 12.67 -12.45 3.82
CA TYR A 118 13.28 -12.84 2.57
C TYR A 118 13.93 -14.23 2.68
N ILE A 119 13.51 -15.14 1.80
CA ILE A 119 14.04 -16.50 1.69
C ILE A 119 15.24 -16.49 0.76
N GLN A 120 16.33 -17.12 1.19
CA GLN A 120 17.55 -17.28 0.41
C GLN A 120 17.46 -18.50 -0.51
N CYS A 121 17.74 -18.31 -1.80
CA CYS A 121 17.81 -19.41 -2.76
C CYS A 121 19.08 -20.25 -2.51
N PRO A 122 18.97 -21.59 -2.36
CA PRO A 122 20.13 -22.45 -2.10
C PRO A 122 21.07 -22.61 -3.31
N TYR A 123 20.63 -22.24 -4.51
CA TYR A 123 21.39 -22.45 -5.76
C TYR A 123 22.18 -21.23 -6.24
N CYS A 124 21.74 -20.02 -5.91
CA CYS A 124 22.39 -18.78 -6.35
C CYS A 124 22.61 -17.76 -5.23
N MET A 125 22.24 -18.11 -4.00
CA MET A 125 22.39 -17.30 -2.78
C MET A 125 21.67 -15.95 -2.79
N ARG A 126 20.90 -15.64 -3.85
CA ARG A 126 20.05 -14.45 -3.90
C ARG A 126 18.84 -14.61 -2.99
N ARG A 127 18.42 -13.52 -2.37
CA ARG A 127 17.29 -13.45 -1.44
C ARG A 127 16.07 -12.85 -2.12
N PHE A 128 14.91 -13.45 -1.91
CA PHE A 128 13.64 -13.02 -2.50
C PHE A 128 12.53 -13.06 -1.46
N ASN A 129 11.47 -12.27 -1.64
CA ASN A 129 10.24 -12.49 -0.89
C ASN A 129 9.68 -13.90 -1.17
N GLU A 130 8.84 -14.45 -0.29
CA GLU A 130 8.36 -15.84 -0.37
C GLU A 130 7.77 -16.24 -1.74
N THR A 131 6.91 -15.40 -2.33
CA THR A 131 6.24 -15.71 -3.60
C THR A 131 7.22 -15.67 -4.78
N ALA A 132 8.15 -14.72 -4.78
CA ALA A 132 9.23 -14.65 -5.76
C ALA A 132 10.23 -15.78 -5.54
N ALA A 133 10.55 -16.13 -4.30
CA ALA A 133 11.44 -17.24 -3.94
C ALA A 133 10.88 -18.56 -4.49
N GLN A 134 9.58 -18.81 -4.33
CA GLN A 134 8.96 -20.03 -4.85
C GLN A 134 9.12 -20.18 -6.36
N ARG A 135 8.88 -19.11 -7.13
CA ARG A 135 9.08 -19.09 -8.59
C ARG A 135 10.56 -19.17 -8.96
N HIS A 136 11.39 -18.41 -8.25
CA HIS A 136 12.82 -18.31 -8.51
C HIS A 136 13.53 -19.64 -8.23
N ILE A 137 13.29 -20.29 -7.10
CA ILE A 137 13.95 -21.54 -6.70
C ILE A 137 13.67 -22.63 -7.72
N ASN A 138 12.42 -22.76 -8.19
CA ASN A 138 12.05 -23.78 -9.19
C ASN A 138 12.82 -23.58 -10.51
N PHE A 139 12.93 -22.34 -10.97
CA PHE A 139 13.70 -22.01 -12.17
C PHE A 139 15.22 -22.13 -11.96
N CYS A 140 15.71 -21.64 -10.82
CA CYS A 140 17.13 -21.57 -10.52
C CYS A 140 17.75 -22.95 -10.30
N LYS A 141 17.00 -23.91 -9.74
CA LYS A 141 17.40 -25.33 -9.60
C LYS A 141 17.90 -25.91 -10.93
N ASN A 142 17.19 -25.65 -12.03
CA ASN A 142 17.51 -26.21 -13.34
C ASN A 142 18.48 -25.34 -14.14
N GLN A 143 18.73 -24.11 -13.70
CA GLN A 143 19.52 -23.17 -14.44
C GLN A 143 20.95 -23.06 -13.94
N THR A 144 21.21 -23.25 -12.64
CA THR A 144 22.59 -23.33 -12.12
C THR A 144 23.39 -24.44 -12.80
N SER A 145 22.76 -25.55 -13.20
CA SER A 145 23.41 -26.62 -13.98
C SER A 145 23.60 -26.32 -15.47
N ARG A 146 22.95 -25.27 -16.02
CA ARG A 146 23.03 -24.86 -17.43
C ARG A 146 23.88 -23.60 -17.67
N ARG A 147 24.30 -22.89 -16.63
CA ARG A 147 24.91 -21.57 -16.79
C ARG A 147 26.38 -21.65 -17.17
N VAL A 148 26.64 -21.63 -18.48
CA VAL A 148 27.57 -20.66 -19.04
C VAL A 148 26.71 -19.62 -19.77
N PHE A 149 26.66 -18.40 -19.24
CA PHE A 149 26.07 -17.29 -19.96
C PHE A 149 27.07 -16.87 -21.03
N ASP A 150 26.88 -17.36 -22.25
CA ASP A 150 27.70 -16.94 -23.39
C ASP A 150 27.14 -15.63 -23.96
N SER A 151 27.78 -14.52 -23.58
CA SER A 151 27.43 -13.18 -24.03
C SER A 151 27.46 -13.05 -25.56
N ASN A 152 28.33 -13.80 -26.24
CA ASN A 152 28.42 -13.78 -27.70
C ASN A 152 27.19 -14.43 -28.35
N GLN A 153 26.68 -15.51 -27.75
CA GLN A 153 25.50 -16.20 -28.26
C GLN A 153 24.22 -15.35 -28.11
N MET A 154 24.11 -14.56 -27.03
CA MET A 154 23.00 -13.62 -26.84
C MET A 154 23.10 -12.41 -27.78
N ALA A 155 24.30 -11.84 -27.96
CA ALA A 155 24.54 -10.77 -28.91
C ALA A 155 24.21 -11.19 -30.36
N ALA A 156 24.59 -12.41 -30.76
CA ALA A 156 24.27 -12.97 -32.06
C ALA A 156 22.75 -13.13 -32.29
N ARG A 157 21.99 -13.56 -31.26
CA ARG A 157 20.52 -13.66 -31.34
C ARG A 157 19.84 -12.29 -31.46
N LEU A 158 20.34 -11.28 -30.74
CA LEU A 158 19.84 -9.91 -30.83
C LEU A 158 20.13 -9.30 -32.21
N ALA A 159 21.34 -9.51 -32.75
CA ALA A 159 21.72 -9.08 -34.09
C ALA A 159 20.89 -9.76 -35.19
N ALA A 160 20.66 -11.08 -35.10
CA ALA A 160 19.83 -11.82 -36.04
C ALA A 160 18.36 -11.35 -36.04
N ARG A 161 17.84 -10.97 -34.86
CA ARG A 161 16.48 -10.43 -34.71
C ARG A 161 16.34 -9.01 -35.25
N ALA A 162 17.36 -8.17 -35.12
CA ALA A 162 17.40 -6.84 -35.72
C ALA A 162 17.39 -6.90 -37.26
N GLN A 163 17.92 -7.98 -37.85
CA GLN A 163 17.92 -8.23 -39.29
C GLN A 163 16.63 -8.92 -39.80
N GLY A 164 15.58 -9.03 -38.97
CA GLY A 164 14.26 -9.54 -39.39
C GLY A 164 14.20 -11.06 -39.67
N LYS A 165 15.27 -11.82 -39.41
CA LYS A 165 15.27 -13.28 -39.57
C LYS A 165 14.65 -13.93 -38.33
N ALA A 166 13.44 -14.49 -38.49
CA ALA A 166 12.83 -15.31 -37.46
C ALA A 166 13.62 -16.63 -37.28
N PRO A 167 13.90 -17.07 -36.05
CA PRO A 167 14.52 -18.38 -35.84
C PRO A 167 13.51 -19.46 -36.22
N ALA A 168 13.93 -20.41 -37.06
CA ALA A 168 13.11 -21.56 -37.42
C ALA A 168 12.82 -22.41 -36.17
N SER A 169 11.54 -22.68 -35.93
CA SER A 169 11.09 -23.60 -34.88
C SER A 169 11.62 -25.00 -35.15
N PRO A 170 12.14 -25.73 -34.14
CA PRO A 170 12.52 -27.12 -34.34
C PRO A 170 11.25 -27.94 -34.57
N LYS A 171 11.24 -28.72 -35.67
CA LYS A 171 10.18 -29.68 -35.95
C LYS A 171 10.21 -30.78 -34.86
N LYS A 172 9.03 -31.12 -34.34
CA LYS A 172 8.82 -32.28 -33.48
C LYS A 172 9.09 -33.57 -34.24
#